data_AF-A0A833GIC4-F1
#
_entry.id   AF-A0A833GIC4-F1
#
_cell.length_a   1.000
_cell.length_b   1.000
_cell.length_c   1.000
_cell.angle_alpha   90.00
_cell.angle_beta   90.00
_cell.angle_gamma   90.00
#
_symmetry.space_group_name_H-M   'P 1'
#
loop_
_entity.id
_entity.type
_entity.pdbx_description
1 polymer ?
#
loop_
_entity_poly.entity_id
_entity_poly.type
_entity_poly.pdbx_seq_one_letter_code
_entity_poly.pdbx_strand_id
1 'polypeptide(L)'
;VLVALHWLTFYGSIKLANASVGATCIALATPMTALLEPWLARRRFSWRELALGVATLPGVALVVGGLPPAMLLGLAVGTLSAVLVALFGSLNKRLVEQGDAFAVTALELGAGTLTVTAIAPLLPWLFAPLASEVFLLPNARDALLVLALALACTLLPFTLSLVALRHMSAFAAQLATNLEPVYAIVLAALLLGEQHELTPTFYLGAALILGVVFLHPLLEARGRVRHAQIVGPSEAKQLVD
;
A
#
# COMPACT_ATOMS: atom_id res chain seq x y z
N VAL A 1 11.61 11.03 1.53
CA VAL A 1 12.51 10.05 0.85
C VAL A 1 11.85 8.68 0.70
N LEU A 2 11.46 8.00 1.78
CA LEU A 2 10.89 6.63 1.70
C LEU A 2 9.69 6.51 0.75
N VAL A 3 8.73 7.44 0.81
CA VAL A 3 7.56 7.45 -0.11
C VAL A 3 7.96 7.53 -1.58
N ALA A 4 8.99 8.32 -1.91
CA ALA A 4 9.47 8.44 -3.27
C ALA A 4 10.20 7.17 -3.74
N LEU A 5 10.99 6.54 -2.87
CA LEU A 5 11.62 5.25 -3.17
C LEU A 5 10.58 4.15 -3.37
N HIS A 6 9.53 4.14 -2.55
CA HIS A 6 8.38 3.26 -2.73
C HIS A 6 7.75 3.47 -4.12
N TRP A 7 7.46 4.70 -4.53
CA TRP A 7 6.89 4.96 -5.86
C TRP A 7 7.83 4.55 -7.00
N LEU A 8 9.13 4.88 -6.91
CA LEU A 8 10.10 4.48 -7.93
C LEU A 8 10.16 2.96 -8.09
N THR A 9 10.21 2.22 -6.98
CA THR A 9 10.20 0.75 -7.01
C THR A 9 8.85 0.18 -7.42
N PHE A 10 7.72 0.82 -7.06
CA PHE A 10 6.39 0.39 -7.48
C PHE A 10 6.19 0.53 -9.00
N TYR A 11 6.44 1.71 -9.56
CA TYR A 11 6.37 1.92 -11.01
C TYR A 11 7.46 1.12 -11.75
N GLY A 12 8.61 0.91 -11.12
CA GLY A 12 9.65 -0.01 -11.59
C GLY A 12 9.16 -1.46 -11.70
N SER A 13 8.41 -1.94 -10.71
CA SER A 13 7.76 -3.26 -10.73
C SER A 13 6.80 -3.39 -11.90
N ILE A 14 5.97 -2.37 -12.14
CA ILE A 14 5.03 -2.33 -13.27
C ILE A 14 5.78 -2.37 -14.61
N LYS A 15 6.89 -1.63 -14.74
CA LYS A 15 7.71 -1.62 -15.97
C LYS A 15 8.44 -2.93 -16.23
N LEU A 16 8.84 -3.64 -15.18
CA LEU A 16 9.58 -4.91 -15.26
C LEU A 16 8.67 -6.14 -15.36
N ALA A 17 7.44 -6.01 -14.88
CA ALA A 17 6.40 -7.01 -15.00
C ALA A 17 5.19 -6.34 -15.64
N ASN A 18 4.13 -6.11 -14.88
CA ASN A 18 2.92 -5.46 -15.35
C ASN A 18 2.10 -4.88 -14.17
N ALA A 19 0.99 -4.21 -14.46
CA ALA A 19 0.20 -3.52 -13.44
C ALA A 19 -0.41 -4.49 -12.42
N SER A 20 -0.86 -5.65 -12.87
CA SER A 20 -1.43 -6.71 -12.01
C SER A 20 -0.42 -7.24 -10.98
N VAL A 21 0.84 -7.45 -11.40
CA VAL A 21 1.93 -7.86 -10.49
C VAL A 21 2.23 -6.75 -9.48
N GLY A 22 2.33 -5.50 -9.93
CA GLY A 22 2.54 -4.36 -9.04
C GLY A 22 1.45 -4.25 -7.97
N ALA A 23 0.18 -4.31 -8.36
CA ALA A 23 -0.97 -4.26 -7.44
C ALA A 23 -0.95 -5.42 -6.44
N THR A 24 -0.58 -6.63 -6.88
CA THR A 24 -0.42 -7.79 -6.00
C THR A 24 0.69 -7.57 -4.97
N CYS A 25 1.81 -6.96 -5.37
CA CYS A 25 2.89 -6.58 -4.44
C CYS A 25 2.43 -5.56 -3.40
N ILE A 26 1.62 -4.56 -3.77
CA ILE A 26 1.06 -3.60 -2.79
C ILE A 26 0.24 -4.32 -1.72
N ALA A 27 -0.50 -5.38 -2.06
CA ALA A 27 -1.24 -6.15 -1.07
C ALA A 27 -0.33 -6.81 -0.01
N LEU A 28 0.97 -7.00 -0.29
CA LEU A 28 1.96 -7.47 0.68
C LEU A 28 2.37 -6.38 1.69
N ALA A 29 1.99 -5.12 1.51
CA ALA A 29 2.29 -4.05 2.46
C ALA A 29 1.68 -4.32 3.85
N THR A 30 0.46 -4.87 3.92
CA THR A 30 -0.21 -5.19 5.19
C THR A 30 0.56 -6.25 6.00
N PRO A 31 0.90 -7.44 5.46
CA PRO A 31 1.70 -8.41 6.19
C PRO A 31 3.13 -7.91 6.47
N MET A 32 3.73 -7.10 5.60
CA MET A 32 5.04 -6.47 5.89
C MET A 32 4.95 -5.47 7.06
N THR A 33 3.86 -4.70 7.15
CA THR A 33 3.63 -3.77 8.25
C THR A 33 3.50 -4.52 9.57
N ALA A 34 2.72 -5.60 9.60
CA ALA A 34 2.59 -6.47 10.76
C ALA A 34 3.94 -7.02 11.29
N LEU A 35 4.89 -7.30 10.38
CA LEU A 35 6.23 -7.77 10.75
C LEU A 35 7.14 -6.64 11.25
N LEU A 36 7.04 -5.45 10.66
CA LEU A 36 7.94 -4.32 10.92
C LEU A 36 7.49 -3.42 12.07
N GLU A 37 6.17 -3.24 12.26
CA GLU A 37 5.59 -2.35 13.27
C GLU A 37 6.03 -2.70 14.71
N PRO A 38 6.14 -3.96 15.15
CA PRO A 38 6.65 -4.28 16.50
C PRO A 38 8.04 -3.69 16.77
N TRP A 39 8.92 -3.71 15.77
CA TRP A 39 10.29 -3.21 15.86
C TRP A 39 10.35 -1.69 15.80
N LEU A 40 9.64 -1.08 14.84
CA LEU A 40 9.66 0.37 14.63
C LEU A 40 8.84 1.12 15.68
N ALA A 41 7.63 0.63 15.96
CA ALA A 41 6.67 1.28 16.84
C ALA A 41 6.85 0.91 18.32
N ARG A 42 7.77 -0.01 18.66
CA ARG A 42 7.92 -0.62 20.00
C ARG A 42 6.59 -1.11 20.57
N ARG A 43 5.71 -1.61 19.70
CA ARG A 43 4.40 -2.16 20.06
C ARG A 43 4.59 -3.62 20.48
N ARG A 44 3.66 -4.12 21.30
CA ARG A 44 3.61 -5.54 21.68
C ARG A 44 3.44 -6.40 20.43
N PHE A 45 4.25 -7.44 20.31
CA PHE A 45 4.16 -8.39 19.19
C PHE A 45 2.81 -9.09 19.18
N SER A 46 2.10 -9.03 18.06
CA SER A 46 0.80 -9.65 17.89
C SER A 46 0.94 -10.95 17.11
N TRP A 47 0.80 -12.09 17.80
CA TRP A 47 0.85 -13.41 17.16
C TRP A 47 -0.21 -13.59 16.07
N ARG A 48 -1.33 -12.86 16.16
CA ARG A 48 -2.40 -12.89 15.15
C ARG A 48 -1.96 -12.23 13.85
N GLU A 49 -1.32 -11.08 13.95
CA GLU A 49 -0.77 -10.35 12.81
C GLU A 49 0.37 -11.15 12.13
N LEU A 50 1.25 -11.78 12.93
CA LEU A 50 2.26 -12.69 12.40
C LEU A 50 1.62 -13.89 11.66
N ALA A 51 0.61 -14.52 12.27
CA ALA A 51 -0.07 -15.66 11.66
C ALA A 51 -0.72 -15.29 10.31
N LEU A 52 -1.31 -14.10 10.23
CA LEU A 52 -1.85 -13.56 8.97
C LEU A 52 -0.71 -13.29 7.98
N GLY A 53 0.42 -12.75 8.42
CA GLY A 53 1.61 -12.61 7.58
C GLY A 53 2.08 -13.94 6.99
N VAL A 54 2.25 -14.97 7.83
CA VAL A 54 2.63 -16.32 7.40
C VAL A 54 1.58 -16.94 6.47
N ALA A 55 0.30 -16.68 6.70
CA ALA A 55 -0.79 -17.16 5.84
C ALA A 55 -0.74 -16.58 4.42
N THR A 56 -0.01 -15.49 4.17
CA THR A 56 0.18 -14.97 2.80
C THR A 56 1.26 -15.71 2.00
N LEU A 57 2.16 -16.46 2.66
CA LEU A 57 3.28 -17.15 2.00
C LEU A 57 2.85 -18.15 0.91
N PRO A 58 1.81 -18.99 1.09
CA PRO A 58 1.33 -19.84 0.01
C PRO A 58 0.85 -19.05 -1.20
N GLY A 59 0.20 -17.90 -0.97
CA GLY A 59 -0.24 -17.02 -2.05
C GLY A 59 0.94 -16.42 -2.82
N VAL A 60 1.98 -15.98 -2.11
CA VAL A 60 3.23 -15.51 -2.73
C VAL A 60 3.90 -16.61 -3.55
N ALA A 61 3.96 -17.84 -3.04
CA ALA A 61 4.54 -18.97 -3.77
C ALA A 61 3.78 -19.27 -5.07
N LEU A 62 2.45 -19.19 -5.06
CA LEU A 62 1.60 -19.35 -6.25
C LEU A 62 1.78 -18.20 -7.24
N VAL A 63 1.90 -16.96 -6.76
CA VAL A 63 2.21 -15.79 -7.60
C VAL A 63 3.55 -16.00 -8.31
N VAL A 64 4.60 -16.38 -7.57
CA VAL A 64 5.93 -16.65 -8.15
C VAL A 64 5.86 -17.78 -9.18
N GLY A 65 5.21 -18.90 -8.86
CA GLY A 65 5.08 -20.04 -9.77
C GLY A 65 4.16 -19.78 -10.96
N GLY A 66 3.32 -18.75 -10.89
CA GLY A 66 2.40 -18.36 -11.96
C GLY A 66 2.94 -17.29 -12.91
N LEU A 67 4.16 -16.80 -12.69
CA LEU A 67 4.78 -15.73 -13.47
C LEU A 67 5.82 -16.25 -14.46
N PRO A 68 5.92 -15.65 -15.67
CA PRO A 68 7.06 -15.87 -16.54
C PRO A 68 8.37 -15.47 -15.86
N PRO A 69 9.50 -16.16 -16.11
CA PRO A 69 10.79 -15.83 -15.51
C PRO A 69 11.23 -14.38 -15.71
N ALA A 70 10.87 -13.78 -16.85
CA ALA A 70 11.17 -12.39 -17.18
C ALA A 70 10.53 -11.38 -16.21
N MET A 71 9.39 -11.73 -15.60
CA MET A 71 8.63 -10.85 -14.70
C MET A 71 9.05 -10.97 -13.22
N LEU A 72 9.89 -11.96 -12.87
CA LEU A 72 10.29 -12.21 -11.48
C LEU A 72 11.09 -11.05 -10.89
N LEU A 73 11.88 -10.34 -11.69
CA LEU A 73 12.57 -9.14 -11.23
C LEU A 73 11.56 -8.04 -10.87
N GLY A 74 10.50 -7.88 -11.65
CA GLY A 74 9.40 -6.96 -11.34
C GLY A 74 8.72 -7.31 -10.02
N LEU A 75 8.45 -8.60 -9.77
CA LEU A 75 7.91 -9.06 -8.49
C LEU A 75 8.85 -8.75 -7.31
N ALA A 76 10.16 -8.98 -7.46
CA ALA A 76 11.14 -8.71 -6.42
C ALA A 76 11.21 -7.21 -6.07
N VAL A 77 11.26 -6.35 -7.11
CA VAL A 77 11.25 -4.89 -6.94
C VAL A 77 9.92 -4.41 -6.33
N GLY A 78 8.79 -5.01 -6.71
CA GLY A 78 7.49 -4.72 -6.11
C GLY A 78 7.39 -5.15 -4.65
N THR A 79 7.98 -6.28 -4.29
CA THR A 79 8.05 -6.74 -2.89
C THR A 79 8.92 -5.80 -2.04
N LEU A 80 10.04 -5.32 -2.58
CA LEU A 80 10.83 -4.25 -1.95
C LEU A 80 9.99 -2.98 -1.75
N SER A 81 9.19 -2.62 -2.75
CA SER A 81 8.26 -1.50 -2.66
C SER A 81 7.24 -1.66 -1.52
N ALA A 82 6.71 -2.88 -1.33
CA ALA A 82 5.81 -3.23 -0.22
C ALA A 82 6.47 -3.05 1.16
N VAL A 83 7.76 -3.41 1.28
CA VAL A 83 8.55 -3.16 2.49
C VAL A 83 8.73 -1.65 2.73
N LEU A 84 9.06 -0.89 1.69
CA LEU A 84 9.26 0.56 1.79
C LEU A 84 7.99 1.29 2.22
N VAL A 85 6.82 0.92 1.68
CA VAL A 85 5.54 1.54 2.09
C VAL A 85 5.13 1.10 3.50
N ALA A 86 5.42 -0.13 3.91
CA ALA A 86 5.19 -0.59 5.29
C ALA A 86 6.04 0.20 6.30
N LEU A 87 7.32 0.44 5.98
CA LEU A 87 8.20 1.30 6.78
C LEU A 87 7.67 2.74 6.80
N PHE A 88 7.31 3.28 5.63
CA PHE A 88 6.77 4.63 5.51
C PHE A 88 5.51 4.80 6.35
N GLY A 89 4.50 3.93 6.21
CA GLY A 89 3.26 4.02 6.98
C GLY A 89 3.49 3.92 8.48
N SER A 90 4.37 3.02 8.93
CA SER A 90 4.72 2.86 10.34
C SER A 90 5.39 4.10 10.95
N LEU A 91 6.25 4.77 10.19
CA LEU A 91 6.93 6.00 10.62
C LEU A 91 6.02 7.23 10.51
N ASN A 92 5.30 7.36 9.40
CA ASN A 92 4.42 8.49 9.09
C ASN A 92 3.31 8.62 10.15
N LYS A 93 2.71 7.50 10.57
CA LYS A 93 1.74 7.46 11.68
C LYS A 93 2.23 8.20 12.93
N ARG A 94 3.50 8.06 13.30
CA ARG A 94 4.09 8.76 14.46
C ARG A 94 4.30 10.25 14.23
N LEU A 95 4.67 10.63 13.00
CA LEU A 95 4.92 12.02 12.64
C LEU A 95 3.62 12.82 12.55
N VAL A 96 2.56 12.22 11.98
CA VAL A 96 1.24 12.84 11.88
C VAL A 96 0.53 12.94 13.24
N GLU A 97 0.78 12.01 14.17
CA GLU A 97 0.26 12.13 15.55
C GLU A 97 0.87 13.33 16.32
N GLN A 98 2.05 13.80 15.92
CA GLN A 98 2.79 14.86 16.61
C GLN A 98 2.75 16.22 15.91
N GLY A 99 2.27 16.26 14.66
CA GLY A 99 2.31 17.46 13.82
C GLY A 99 1.05 17.64 12.97
N ASP A 100 0.98 18.75 12.23
CA ASP A 100 -0.10 18.96 11.27
C ASP A 100 0.06 18.04 10.05
N ALA A 101 -0.99 17.30 9.71
CA ALA A 101 -0.97 16.29 8.65
C ALA A 101 -0.63 16.88 7.26
N PHE A 102 -1.09 18.11 6.98
CA PHE A 102 -0.78 18.78 5.72
C PHE A 102 0.69 19.20 5.67
N ALA A 103 1.24 19.74 6.76
CA ALA A 103 2.64 20.09 6.86
C ALA A 103 3.56 18.86 6.69
N VAL A 104 3.24 17.74 7.35
CA VAL A 104 3.99 16.48 7.20
C VAL A 104 3.96 16.01 5.74
N THR A 105 2.77 15.96 5.14
CA THR A 105 2.61 15.55 3.74
C THR A 105 3.39 16.47 2.78
N ALA A 106 3.32 17.79 2.98
CA ALA A 106 4.04 18.75 2.15
C ALA A 106 5.57 18.54 2.21
N LEU A 107 6.11 18.26 3.41
CA LEU A 107 7.52 17.92 3.57
C LEU A 107 7.88 16.58 2.93
N GLU A 108 7.02 15.57 3.06
CA GLU A 108 7.24 14.25 2.45
C GLU A 108 7.26 14.30 0.92
N LEU A 109 6.30 15.01 0.32
CA LEU A 109 6.20 15.22 -1.13
C LEU A 109 7.31 16.13 -1.66
N GLY A 110 7.65 17.20 -0.93
CA GLY A 110 8.76 18.09 -1.27
C GLY A 110 10.10 17.37 -1.24
N ALA A 111 10.40 16.66 -0.15
CA ALA A 111 11.61 15.85 -0.05
C ALA A 111 11.61 14.71 -1.09
N GLY A 112 10.45 14.12 -1.38
CA GLY A 112 10.29 13.13 -2.44
C GLY A 112 10.67 13.69 -3.81
N THR A 113 10.14 14.87 -4.16
CA THR A 113 10.43 15.58 -5.41
C THR A 113 11.93 15.86 -5.54
N LEU A 114 12.56 16.40 -4.49
CA LEU A 114 14.00 16.65 -4.49
C LEU A 114 14.81 15.36 -4.67
N THR A 115 14.40 14.29 -4.00
CA THR A 115 15.06 12.98 -4.10
C THR A 115 14.98 12.41 -5.52
N VAL A 116 13.78 12.39 -6.11
CA VAL A 116 13.60 11.86 -7.48
C VAL A 116 14.36 12.72 -8.48
N THR A 117 14.30 14.05 -8.37
CA THR A 117 15.06 14.97 -9.23
C THR A 117 16.57 14.74 -9.15
N ALA A 118 17.11 14.50 -7.95
CA ALA A 118 18.53 14.24 -7.75
C ALA A 118 18.97 12.86 -8.29
N ILE A 119 18.12 11.83 -8.15
CA ILE A 119 18.42 10.46 -8.58
C ILE A 119 18.15 10.26 -10.08
N ALA A 120 17.22 11.00 -10.68
CA ALA A 120 16.82 10.86 -12.07
C ALA A 120 17.98 10.77 -13.08
N PRO A 121 19.01 11.65 -13.06
CA PRO A 121 20.15 11.53 -13.97
C PRO A 121 20.99 10.27 -13.73
N LEU A 122 20.92 9.66 -12.55
CA LEU A 122 21.64 8.45 -12.19
C LEU A 122 20.87 7.15 -12.54
N LEU A 123 19.57 7.24 -12.82
CA LEU A 123 18.72 6.08 -13.14
C LEU A 123 19.23 5.22 -14.31
N PRO A 124 19.84 5.76 -15.39
CA PRO A 124 20.42 4.92 -16.44
C PRO A 124 21.43 3.88 -15.93
N TRP A 125 22.18 4.20 -14.87
CA TRP A 125 23.19 3.31 -14.30
C TRP A 125 22.67 2.51 -13.11
N LEU A 126 21.74 3.07 -12.33
CA LEU A 126 21.20 2.43 -11.13
C LEU A 126 20.04 1.47 -11.44
N PHE A 127 19.20 1.84 -12.40
CA PHE A 127 17.97 1.13 -12.71
C PHE A 127 17.47 1.44 -14.14
N ALA A 128 18.15 0.86 -15.13
CA ALA A 128 17.90 1.06 -16.56
C ALA A 128 16.42 0.94 -17.01
N PRO A 129 15.56 0.04 -16.45
CA PRO A 129 14.16 -0.04 -16.85
C PRO A 129 13.33 1.24 -16.60
N LEU A 130 13.80 2.09 -15.69
CA LEU A 130 13.16 3.35 -15.33
C LEU A 130 13.94 4.56 -15.87
N ALA A 131 15.01 4.31 -16.64
CA ALA A 131 15.78 5.36 -17.28
C ALA A 131 14.96 5.96 -18.43
N SER A 132 14.83 7.28 -18.41
CA SER A 132 14.26 8.07 -19.49
C SER A 132 15.10 9.31 -19.71
N GLU A 133 14.86 10.02 -20.80
CA GLU A 133 15.32 11.39 -20.92
C GLU A 133 14.79 12.21 -19.73
N VAL A 134 15.69 12.90 -19.04
CA VAL A 134 15.38 13.63 -17.80
C VAL A 134 15.13 15.09 -18.14
N PHE A 135 14.20 15.73 -17.41
CA PHE A 135 13.87 17.16 -17.56
C PHE A 135 13.26 17.56 -18.92
N LEU A 136 12.57 16.63 -19.58
CA LEU A 136 11.77 16.97 -20.75
C LEU A 136 10.58 17.85 -20.37
N LEU A 137 10.40 18.94 -21.12
CA LEU A 137 9.19 19.73 -21.03
C LEU A 137 8.06 19.00 -21.77
N PRO A 138 6.95 18.67 -21.08
CA PRO A 138 5.83 18.00 -21.73
C PRO A 138 5.18 18.94 -22.76
N ASN A 139 4.63 18.37 -23.83
CA ASN A 139 3.76 19.13 -24.72
C ASN A 139 2.48 19.56 -23.98
N ALA A 140 1.68 20.44 -24.57
CA ALA A 140 0.48 20.99 -23.93
C ALA A 140 -0.54 19.92 -23.48
N ARG A 141 -0.68 18.83 -24.25
CA ARG A 141 -1.59 17.73 -23.91
C ARG A 141 -1.09 16.95 -22.71
N ASP A 142 0.19 16.56 -22.71
CA ASP A 142 0.80 15.80 -21.63
C ASP A 142 0.87 16.63 -20.35
N ALA A 143 1.15 17.94 -20.47
CA ALA A 143 1.11 18.88 -19.35
C ALA A 143 -0.29 18.94 -18.74
N LEU A 144 -1.34 19.01 -19.56
CA LEU A 144 -2.72 19.00 -19.09
C LEU A 144 -3.10 17.67 -18.41
N LEU A 145 -2.67 16.53 -18.96
CA LEU A 145 -2.89 15.21 -18.38
C LEU A 145 -2.18 15.04 -17.04
N VAL A 146 -0.92 15.48 -16.93
CA VAL A 146 -0.15 15.46 -15.67
C VAL A 146 -0.81 16.39 -14.63
N LEU A 147 -1.27 17.57 -15.04
CA LEU A 147 -1.98 18.48 -14.14
C LEU A 147 -3.30 17.88 -13.66
N ALA A 148 -4.07 17.26 -14.56
CA ALA A 148 -5.29 16.56 -14.21
C ALA A 148 -5.01 15.39 -13.26
N LEU A 149 -3.97 14.60 -13.51
CA LEU A 149 -3.55 13.51 -12.62
C LEU A 149 -3.19 14.05 -11.23
N ALA A 150 -2.35 15.08 -11.14
CA ALA A 150 -1.90 15.66 -9.88
C ALA A 150 -3.05 16.28 -9.07
N LEU A 151 -3.96 17.02 -9.72
CA LEU A 151 -5.05 17.70 -9.01
C LEU A 151 -6.25 16.78 -8.77
N ALA A 152 -6.79 16.18 -9.84
CA ALA A 152 -8.03 15.43 -9.79
C ALA A 152 -7.85 13.98 -9.31
N CYS A 153 -6.73 13.33 -9.62
CA CYS A 153 -6.50 11.92 -9.26
C CYS A 153 -5.57 11.74 -8.05
N THR A 154 -4.92 12.81 -7.57
CA THR A 154 -4.03 12.73 -6.40
C THR A 154 -4.48 13.67 -5.28
N LEU A 155 -4.40 15.00 -5.49
CA LEU A 155 -4.65 15.96 -4.42
C LEU A 155 -6.10 15.94 -3.92
N LEU A 156 -7.07 15.89 -4.83
CA LEU A 156 -8.49 15.83 -4.48
C LEU A 156 -8.85 14.54 -3.70
N PRO A 157 -8.57 13.32 -4.21
CA PRO A 157 -8.84 12.08 -3.46
C PRO A 157 -8.10 12.03 -2.12
N PHE A 158 -6.86 12.53 -2.06
CA PHE A 158 -6.11 12.60 -0.81
C PHE A 158 -6.80 13.51 0.22
N THR A 159 -7.22 14.71 -0.20
CA THR A 159 -7.94 15.66 0.67
C THR A 159 -9.27 15.09 1.14
N LEU A 160 -10.03 14.46 0.22
CA LEU A 160 -11.28 13.78 0.55
C LEU A 160 -11.05 12.61 1.51
N SER A 161 -9.97 11.85 1.35
CA SER A 161 -9.60 10.77 2.26
C SER A 161 -9.33 11.29 3.68
N LEU A 162 -8.59 12.39 3.83
CA LEU A 162 -8.35 13.02 5.15
C LEU A 162 -9.66 13.44 5.84
N VAL A 163 -10.63 13.96 5.08
CA VAL A 163 -11.95 14.33 5.60
C VAL A 163 -12.80 13.09 5.92
N ALA A 164 -12.79 12.09 5.04
CA ALA A 164 -13.54 10.85 5.20
C ALA A 164 -13.06 10.05 6.41
N LEU A 165 -11.74 10.01 6.65
CA LEU A 165 -11.14 9.35 7.82
C LEU A 165 -11.66 9.89 9.16
N ARG A 166 -12.13 11.15 9.22
CA ARG A 166 -12.78 11.71 10.42
C ARG A 166 -14.18 11.14 10.69
N HIS A 167 -14.81 10.56 9.67
CA HIS A 167 -16.20 10.07 9.70
C HIS A 167 -16.30 8.55 9.53
N MET A 168 -15.20 7.89 9.15
CA MET A 168 -15.12 6.45 8.96
C MET A 168 -14.55 5.76 10.19
N SER A 169 -15.08 4.58 10.51
CA SER A 169 -14.40 3.71 11.48
C SER A 169 -13.07 3.23 10.89
N ALA A 170 -12.09 2.96 11.75
CA ALA A 170 -10.80 2.38 11.33
C ALA A 170 -10.99 1.10 10.50
N PHE A 171 -12.02 0.30 10.83
CA PHE A 171 -12.39 -0.90 10.06
C PHE A 171 -12.83 -0.56 8.63
N ALA A 172 -13.73 0.42 8.47
CA ALA A 172 -14.23 0.82 7.15
C ALA A 172 -13.10 1.43 6.29
N ALA A 173 -12.23 2.24 6.89
CA ALA A 173 -11.06 2.80 6.21
C ALA A 173 -10.11 1.69 5.73
N GLN A 174 -9.81 0.71 6.60
CA GLN A 174 -8.94 -0.42 6.24
C GLN A 174 -9.54 -1.27 5.13
N LEU A 175 -10.85 -1.53 5.17
CA LEU A 175 -11.53 -2.29 4.13
C LEU A 175 -11.48 -1.55 2.77
N ALA A 176 -11.67 -0.24 2.77
CA ALA A 176 -11.58 0.58 1.56
C ALA A 176 -10.16 0.52 0.95
N THR A 177 -9.11 0.65 1.75
CA THR A 177 -7.72 0.52 1.27
C THR A 177 -7.40 -0.87 0.75
N ASN A 178 -7.89 -1.93 1.41
CA ASN A 178 -7.63 -3.30 0.97
C ASN A 178 -8.35 -3.66 -0.34
N LEU A 179 -9.37 -2.90 -0.74
CA LEU A 179 -10.04 -3.06 -2.03
C LEU A 179 -9.27 -2.45 -3.21
N GLU A 180 -8.34 -1.52 -2.96
CA GLU A 180 -7.54 -0.87 -3.99
C GLU A 180 -6.81 -1.87 -4.90
N PRO A 181 -6.06 -2.87 -4.37
CA PRO A 181 -5.45 -3.90 -5.20
C PRO A 181 -6.45 -4.71 -6.05
N VAL A 182 -7.65 -4.96 -5.52
CA VAL A 182 -8.69 -5.73 -6.23
C VAL A 182 -9.15 -4.99 -7.47
N TYR A 183 -9.53 -3.72 -7.31
CA TYR A 183 -9.97 -2.90 -8.44
C TYR A 183 -8.82 -2.63 -9.40
N ALA A 184 -7.59 -2.44 -8.91
CA ALA A 184 -6.42 -2.26 -9.75
C ALA A 184 -6.16 -3.47 -10.65
N ILE A 185 -6.18 -4.70 -10.11
CA ILE A 185 -5.98 -5.93 -10.89
C ILE A 185 -7.10 -6.12 -11.92
N VAL A 186 -8.36 -5.89 -11.51
CA VAL A 186 -9.51 -6.03 -12.42
C VAL A 186 -9.43 -5.00 -13.56
N LEU A 187 -9.14 -3.74 -13.25
CA LEU A 187 -9.00 -2.70 -14.26
C LEU A 187 -7.78 -2.93 -15.16
N ALA A 188 -6.66 -3.39 -14.61
CA ALA A 188 -5.47 -3.74 -15.40
C ALA A 188 -5.77 -4.87 -16.40
N ALA A 189 -6.44 -5.94 -15.96
CA ALA A 189 -6.87 -7.00 -16.87
C ALA A 189 -7.80 -6.45 -17.98
N LEU A 190 -8.84 -5.69 -17.62
CA LEU A 190 -9.82 -5.21 -18.60
C LEU A 190 -9.27 -4.16 -19.59
N LEU A 191 -8.45 -3.22 -19.11
CA LEU A 191 -7.97 -2.08 -19.90
C LEU A 191 -6.64 -2.35 -20.61
N LEU A 192 -5.76 -3.14 -20.01
CA LEU A 192 -4.41 -3.41 -20.53
C LEU A 192 -4.29 -4.81 -21.17
N GLY A 193 -5.27 -5.69 -20.97
CA GLY A 193 -5.27 -7.02 -21.58
C GLY A 193 -4.27 -8.01 -20.95
N GLU A 194 -3.73 -7.69 -19.77
CA GLU A 194 -2.68 -8.44 -19.06
C GLU A 194 -3.09 -9.86 -18.66
N GLN A 195 -4.38 -10.22 -18.75
CA GLN A 195 -4.85 -11.57 -18.44
C GLN A 195 -4.27 -12.68 -19.31
N HIS A 196 -3.71 -12.33 -20.46
CA HIS A 196 -3.06 -13.28 -21.35
C HIS A 196 -1.59 -13.52 -20.98
N GLU A 197 -0.98 -12.63 -20.18
CA GLU A 197 0.42 -12.72 -19.75
C GLU A 197 0.58 -13.54 -18.46
N LEU A 198 -0.53 -13.78 -17.75
CA LEU A 198 -0.56 -14.33 -16.41
C LEU A 198 -1.30 -15.66 -16.38
N THR A 199 -0.78 -16.61 -15.61
CA THR A 199 -1.40 -17.94 -15.50
C THR A 199 -2.55 -17.95 -14.50
N PRO A 200 -3.48 -18.92 -14.58
CA PRO A 200 -4.49 -19.13 -13.54
C PRO A 200 -3.90 -19.30 -12.13
N THR A 201 -2.70 -19.86 -12.03
CA THR A 201 -1.94 -20.01 -10.77
C THR A 201 -1.62 -18.66 -10.14
N PHE A 202 -1.25 -17.66 -10.95
CA PHE A 202 -1.03 -16.30 -10.48
C PHE A 202 -2.30 -15.73 -9.84
N TYR A 203 -3.45 -15.87 -10.51
CA TYR A 203 -4.73 -15.36 -10.00
C TYR A 203 -5.17 -16.06 -8.71
N LEU A 204 -4.93 -17.36 -8.60
CA LEU A 204 -5.17 -18.10 -7.35
C LEU A 204 -4.28 -17.57 -6.21
N GLY A 205 -3.00 -17.32 -6.49
CA GLY A 205 -2.07 -16.73 -5.53
C GLY A 205 -2.48 -15.33 -5.09
N ALA A 206 -2.82 -14.45 -6.03
CA ALA A 206 -3.31 -13.11 -5.77
C ALA A 206 -4.60 -13.14 -4.93
N ALA A 207 -5.56 -14.01 -5.28
CA ALA A 207 -6.79 -14.19 -4.51
C ALA A 207 -6.52 -14.65 -3.07
N LEU A 208 -5.53 -15.53 -2.86
CA LEU A 208 -5.14 -15.98 -1.52
C LEU A 208 -4.54 -14.84 -0.69
N ILE A 209 -3.58 -14.08 -1.26
CA ILE A 209 -2.98 -12.91 -0.60
C ILE A 209 -4.08 -11.93 -0.19
N LEU A 210 -4.96 -11.57 -1.14
CA LEU A 210 -6.06 -10.64 -0.89
C LEU A 210 -7.00 -11.19 0.18
N GLY A 211 -7.39 -12.46 0.11
CA GLY A 211 -8.25 -13.10 1.09
C GLY A 211 -7.71 -12.99 2.52
N VAL A 212 -6.41 -13.17 2.70
CA VAL A 212 -5.74 -12.99 4.01
C VAL A 212 -5.74 -11.53 4.44
N VAL A 213 -5.47 -10.60 3.53
CA VAL A 213 -5.49 -9.15 3.79
C VAL A 213 -6.90 -8.67 4.17
N PHE A 214 -7.96 -9.20 3.55
CA PHE A 214 -9.35 -8.94 3.93
C PHE A 214 -9.75 -9.57 5.26
N LEU A 215 -9.17 -10.74 5.60
CA LEU A 215 -9.46 -11.40 6.86
C LEU A 215 -8.96 -10.60 8.07
N HIS A 216 -7.85 -9.87 7.94
CA HIS A 216 -7.28 -9.04 9.00
C HIS A 216 -8.30 -8.07 9.65
N PRO A 217 -8.87 -7.09 8.92
CA PRO A 217 -9.84 -6.16 9.52
C PRO A 217 -11.10 -6.88 10.03
N LEU A 218 -11.54 -7.96 9.39
CA LEU A 218 -12.73 -8.72 9.81
C LEU A 218 -12.55 -9.41 11.17
N LEU A 219 -11.35 -9.91 11.45
CA LEU A 219 -11.01 -10.50 12.75
C LEU A 219 -10.92 -9.44 13.86
N GLU A 220 -10.39 -8.26 13.55
CA GLU A 220 -10.33 -7.15 14.51
C GLU A 220 -11.71 -6.60 14.89
N ALA A 221 -12.62 -6.49 13.91
CA ALA A 221 -13.99 -6.05 14.14
C ALA A 221 -14.73 -6.95 15.15
N ARG A 222 -14.53 -8.27 15.05
CA ARG A 222 -15.13 -9.26 15.98
C ARG A 222 -14.54 -9.20 17.39
N GLY A 223 -13.29 -8.77 17.53
CA GLY A 223 -12.61 -8.65 18.84
C GLY A 223 -13.14 -7.50 19.71
N ARG A 224 -13.58 -6.38 19.10
CA ARG A 224 -14.07 -5.20 19.84
C ARG A 224 -15.44 -5.40 20.46
N VAL A 225 -16.29 -6.24 19.89
CA VAL A 225 -17.65 -6.52 20.41
C VAL A 225 -17.62 -7.19 21.79
N ARG A 226 -16.51 -7.84 22.17
CA ARG A 226 -16.41 -8.59 23.43
C ARG A 226 -16.04 -7.75 24.67
N HIS A 227 -15.61 -6.49 24.51
CA HIS A 227 -15.29 -5.59 25.64
C HIS A 227 -16.43 -4.64 26.03
N ALA A 228 -17.45 -4.47 25.20
CA ALA A 228 -18.62 -3.63 25.53
C ALA A 228 -19.52 -4.26 26.60
N GLN A 229 -19.42 -5.56 26.87
CA GLN A 229 -20.28 -6.27 27.82
C GLN A 229 -19.80 -6.22 29.28
N ILE A 230 -18.66 -5.59 29.59
CA ILE A 230 -18.11 -5.53 30.96
C ILE A 230 -18.41 -4.17 31.64
N VAL A 231 -18.96 -3.19 30.93
CA VAL A 231 -19.29 -1.86 31.49
C VAL A 231 -20.66 -1.83 32.20
N GLY A 232 -21.44 -2.92 32.10
CA GLY A 232 -22.83 -2.99 32.58
C GLY A 232 -23.11 -3.03 34.09
N PRO A 233 -22.23 -3.49 35.02
CA PRO A 233 -22.61 -3.57 36.43
C PRO A 233 -22.01 -2.49 37.34
N SER A 234 -21.09 -1.64 36.88
CA SER A 234 -20.42 -0.67 37.76
C SER A 234 -21.21 0.60 38.06
N GLU A 235 -22.20 0.97 37.24
CA GLU A 235 -23.02 2.18 37.48
C GLU A 235 -24.21 1.95 38.43
N ALA A 236 -24.62 0.69 38.67
CA ALA A 236 -25.77 0.42 39.54
C ALA A 236 -25.48 0.54 41.05
N LYS A 237 -24.22 0.75 41.44
CA LYS A 237 -23.81 0.79 42.86
C LYS A 237 -23.58 2.20 43.43
N GLN A 238 -23.79 3.25 42.63
CA GLN A 238 -23.62 4.65 43.07
C GLN A 238 -24.92 5.44 43.21
N LEU A 239 -26.08 4.79 43.08
CA LEU A 239 -27.40 5.44 43.20
C LEU A 239 -28.12 5.15 44.53
N VAL A 240 -27.47 4.44 45.46
CA VAL A 240 -28.01 4.17 46.79
C VAL A 240 -26.86 4.30 47.79
N ASP A 241 -26.51 5.54 48.13
CA ASP A 241 -25.93 5.96 49.42
C ASP A 241 -26.09 7.48 49.55
#